data_AF-A0A9E5RGS6-F1
#
_entry.id   AF-A0A9E5RGS6-F1
#
_cell.length_a   1.000
_cell.length_b   1.000
_cell.length_c   1.000
_cell.angle_alpha   90.00
_cell.angle_beta   90.00
_cell.angle_gamma   90.00
#
_symmetry.space_group_name_H-M   'P 1'
#
loop_
_entity.id
_entity.type
_entity.pdbx_description
1 polymer ?
#
loop_
_entity_poly.entity_id
_entity_poly.type
_entity_poly.pdbx_seq_one_letter_code
_entity_poly.pdbx_strand_id
1 'polypeptide(L)'
;MSIQPQPDRVIIFDTTLRDGEQSPGATLNPEEKLVIAQQLARLGVDVIEAGFAISSPGDFEAVNNIAKGVGVEGGPIICSLARAVRQDIQVAAEAIKPAAHPRIHTFISTSDIHLKYQLKKSRQEVLAIAEEMVVYAKSFVTDVEFSPMDASRSDPAFLYQVLERAIAAGATTLNIPDTVGYCTPKDMEALIRGIQENVSGIDQVMLSVHTQNDLGLATANALAAIEQGVRQVECTINGIGERAGNAALEEVVMALQVRKSHFNPFLGRSAESVAPLTRINTQEIYKASRLVSTATGISVQPNKAIVGQMLCSR
;
A
#
# COMPACT_ATOMS: atom_id res chain seq x y z
N MET A 1 11.46 -10.75 9.68
CA MET A 1 10.86 -10.29 10.95
C MET A 1 9.35 -10.46 10.88
N SER A 2 8.68 -10.93 11.92
CA SER A 2 7.21 -10.87 12.00
C SER A 2 6.79 -9.42 12.24
N ILE A 3 6.08 -8.80 11.30
CA ILE A 3 5.48 -7.48 11.54
C ILE A 3 4.44 -7.63 12.65
N GLN A 4 4.58 -6.83 13.72
CA GLN A 4 3.57 -6.78 14.77
C GLN A 4 2.30 -6.14 14.21
N PRO A 5 1.09 -6.60 14.59
CA PRO A 5 -0.17 -6.01 14.12
C PRO A 5 -0.31 -4.51 14.45
N GLN A 6 0.25 -4.07 15.57
CA GLN A 6 0.14 -2.69 16.06
C GLN A 6 1.52 -2.12 16.47
N PRO A 7 2.37 -1.76 15.50
CA PRO A 7 3.64 -1.10 15.80
C PRO A 7 3.43 0.31 16.35
N ASP A 8 4.41 0.81 17.10
CA ASP A 8 4.48 2.19 17.61
C ASP A 8 4.99 3.21 16.57
N ARG A 9 4.93 2.82 15.28
CA ARG A 9 5.30 3.59 14.10
C ARG A 9 4.37 3.24 12.94
N VAL A 10 4.37 4.06 11.90
CA VAL A 10 3.67 3.80 10.63
C VAL A 10 4.61 3.08 9.67
N ILE A 11 4.11 2.01 9.07
CA ILE A 11 4.74 1.25 7.98
C ILE A 11 4.45 1.98 6.67
N ILE A 12 5.50 2.32 5.94
CA ILE A 12 5.39 2.96 4.63
C ILE A 12 5.47 1.90 3.54
N PHE A 13 4.33 1.63 2.90
CA PHE A 13 4.23 0.75 1.74
C PHE A 13 4.29 1.62 0.49
N ASP A 14 5.37 1.50 -0.27
CA ASP A 14 5.53 2.20 -1.54
C ASP A 14 5.07 1.30 -2.69
N THR A 15 4.12 1.80 -3.49
CA THR A 15 3.62 1.15 -4.71
C THR A 15 3.94 1.97 -5.97
N THR A 16 5.02 2.75 -5.94
CA THR A 16 5.46 3.55 -7.10
C THR A 16 5.73 2.65 -8.31
N LEU A 17 6.29 1.45 -8.07
CA LEU A 17 6.68 0.48 -9.11
C LEU A 17 5.54 -0.44 -9.57
N ARG A 18 4.33 -0.29 -9.02
CA ARG A 18 3.15 -1.07 -9.42
C ARG A 18 1.98 -0.16 -9.72
N ASP A 19 1.38 0.50 -8.73
CA ASP A 19 0.24 1.38 -8.95
C ASP A 19 0.66 2.68 -9.63
N GLY A 20 1.82 3.22 -9.27
CA GLY A 20 2.39 4.40 -9.89
C GLY A 20 2.65 4.25 -11.39
N GLU A 21 3.09 3.06 -11.82
CA GLU A 21 3.34 2.75 -13.23
C GLU A 21 2.06 2.71 -14.09
N GLN A 22 0.89 2.55 -13.47
CA GLN A 22 -0.39 2.57 -14.20
C GLN A 22 -0.74 3.96 -14.77
N SER A 23 -0.02 5.02 -14.37
CA SER A 23 -0.16 6.34 -14.99
C SER A 23 0.16 6.26 -16.50
N PRO A 24 -0.71 6.82 -17.38
CA PRO A 24 -0.44 6.83 -18.82
C PRO A 24 0.92 7.44 -19.17
N GLY A 25 1.77 6.66 -19.84
CA GLY A 25 3.12 7.10 -20.25
C GLY A 25 4.22 6.89 -19.22
N ALA A 26 3.91 6.36 -18.02
CA ALA A 26 4.88 6.10 -16.96
C ALA A 26 5.50 4.68 -16.99
N THR A 27 5.45 3.99 -18.14
CA THR A 27 5.95 2.62 -18.27
C THR A 27 7.47 2.57 -18.03
N LEU A 28 7.90 1.70 -17.11
CA LEU A 28 9.30 1.56 -16.73
C LEU A 28 9.85 0.23 -17.24
N ASN A 29 11.07 0.25 -17.77
CA ASN A 29 11.78 -1.00 -18.07
C ASN A 29 12.33 -1.65 -16.77
N PRO A 30 12.72 -2.94 -16.80
CA PRO A 30 13.22 -3.64 -15.61
C PRO A 30 14.43 -2.96 -14.94
N GLU A 31 15.34 -2.36 -15.71
CA GLU A 31 16.50 -1.64 -15.18
C GLU A 31 16.09 -0.37 -14.43
N GLU A 32 15.18 0.43 -15.00
CA GLU A 32 14.62 1.64 -14.37
C GLU A 32 13.90 1.29 -13.07
N LYS A 33 13.08 0.23 -13.08
CA LYS A 33 12.40 -0.27 -11.88
C LYS A 33 13.42 -0.65 -10.79
N LEU A 34 14.51 -1.33 -11.15
CA LEU A 34 15.55 -1.69 -10.18
C LEU A 34 16.28 -0.46 -9.62
N VAL A 35 16.59 0.54 -10.44
CA VAL A 35 17.23 1.79 -9.98
C VAL A 35 16.31 2.55 -9.01
N ILE A 36 15.02 2.64 -9.32
CA ILE A 36 14.03 3.24 -8.41
C ILE A 36 13.92 2.41 -7.12
N ALA A 37 13.85 1.08 -7.20
CA ALA A 37 13.80 0.21 -6.02
C ALA A 37 15.02 0.39 -5.10
N GLN A 38 16.22 0.57 -5.66
CA GLN A 38 17.43 0.89 -4.89
C GLN A 38 17.31 2.23 -4.18
N GLN A 39 16.74 3.25 -4.83
CA GLN A 39 16.50 4.54 -4.21
C GLN A 39 15.42 4.46 -3.11
N LEU A 40 14.35 3.68 -3.31
CA LEU A 40 13.33 3.43 -2.30
C LEU A 40 13.90 2.69 -1.07
N ALA A 41 14.77 1.70 -1.29
CA ALA A 41 15.48 1.02 -0.21
C ALA A 41 16.39 1.99 0.58
N ARG A 42 17.11 2.90 -0.10
CA ARG A 42 17.89 3.97 0.56
C ARG A 42 17.04 4.99 1.29
N LEU A 43 15.85 5.30 0.74
CA LEU A 43 14.86 6.15 1.38
C LEU A 43 14.32 5.51 2.67
N GLY A 44 14.36 4.18 2.77
CA GLY A 44 13.96 3.44 3.98
C GLY A 44 12.46 3.15 4.02
N VAL A 45 11.82 2.95 2.88
CA VAL A 45 10.44 2.42 2.83
C VAL A 45 10.42 1.01 3.43
N ASP A 46 9.30 0.65 4.06
CA ASP A 46 9.18 -0.65 4.72
C ASP A 46 8.81 -1.76 3.73
N VAL A 47 7.97 -1.43 2.75
CA VAL A 47 7.51 -2.35 1.71
C VAL A 47 7.69 -1.69 0.36
N ILE A 48 8.21 -2.45 -0.61
CA ILE A 48 8.23 -2.09 -2.03
C ILE A 48 7.30 -3.07 -2.74
N GLU A 49 6.18 -2.59 -3.26
CA GLU A 49 5.37 -3.34 -4.22
C GLU A 49 6.01 -3.23 -5.60
N ALA A 50 6.76 -4.26 -5.96
CA ALA A 50 7.69 -4.25 -7.08
C ALA A 50 7.02 -4.42 -8.45
N GLY A 51 5.73 -4.76 -8.47
CA GLY A 51 4.97 -4.94 -9.70
C GLY A 51 3.83 -5.95 -9.58
N PHE A 52 3.28 -6.30 -10.74
CA PHE A 52 2.27 -7.34 -10.88
C PHE A 52 2.83 -8.46 -11.76
N ALA A 53 3.50 -9.44 -11.14
CA ALA A 53 4.40 -10.38 -11.82
C ALA A 53 3.75 -11.20 -12.97
N ILE A 54 2.45 -11.47 -12.92
CA ILE A 54 1.74 -12.21 -13.97
C ILE A 54 1.51 -11.40 -15.25
N SER A 55 1.61 -10.07 -15.19
CA SER A 55 1.22 -9.17 -16.29
C SER A 55 2.02 -9.44 -17.56
N SER A 56 3.32 -9.72 -17.43
CA SER A 56 4.19 -10.08 -18.53
C SER A 56 5.46 -10.78 -18.03
N PRO A 57 6.22 -11.47 -18.92
CA PRO A 57 7.55 -11.97 -18.56
C PRO A 57 8.51 -10.87 -18.08
N GLY A 58 8.37 -9.65 -18.62
CA GLY A 58 9.17 -8.49 -18.19
C GLY A 58 8.83 -8.03 -16.77
N ASP A 59 7.55 -8.06 -16.39
CA ASP A 59 7.12 -7.75 -15.01
C ASP A 59 7.61 -8.81 -14.03
N PHE A 60 7.55 -10.08 -14.40
CA PHE A 60 8.14 -11.15 -13.60
C PHE A 60 9.64 -10.92 -13.38
N GLU A 61 10.38 -10.64 -14.45
CA GLU A 61 11.82 -10.39 -14.38
C GLU A 61 12.14 -9.15 -13.53
N ALA A 62 11.40 -8.06 -13.69
CA ALA A 62 11.57 -6.86 -12.89
C ALA A 62 11.36 -7.12 -11.40
N VAL A 63 10.25 -7.78 -11.02
CA VAL A 63 9.97 -8.16 -9.62
C VAL A 63 11.07 -9.06 -9.07
N ASN A 64 11.53 -10.04 -9.85
CA ASN A 64 12.57 -10.96 -9.43
C ASN A 64 13.94 -10.28 -9.27
N ASN A 65 14.29 -9.35 -10.16
CA ASN A 65 15.52 -8.57 -10.08
C ASN A 65 15.52 -7.64 -8.87
N ILE A 66 14.39 -7.00 -8.57
CA ILE A 66 14.21 -6.19 -7.34
C ILE A 66 14.34 -7.07 -6.10
N ALA A 67 13.69 -8.24 -6.08
CA ALA A 67 13.78 -9.19 -4.97
C ALA A 67 15.23 -9.59 -4.67
N LYS A 68 16.03 -9.86 -5.71
CA LYS A 68 17.47 -10.16 -5.59
C LYS A 68 18.31 -8.94 -5.18
N GLY A 69 18.01 -7.78 -5.73
CA GLY A 69 18.86 -6.59 -5.65
C GLY A 69 18.71 -5.81 -4.34
N VAL A 70 17.49 -5.70 -3.82
CA VAL A 70 17.22 -4.92 -2.60
C VAL A 70 16.48 -5.70 -1.52
N GLY A 71 15.84 -6.82 -1.85
CA GLY A 71 15.17 -7.71 -0.90
C GLY A 71 16.12 -8.56 -0.05
N VAL A 72 17.27 -8.01 0.37
CA VAL A 72 18.27 -8.69 1.21
C VAL A 72 17.93 -8.56 2.69
N GLU A 73 18.65 -9.28 3.57
CA GLU A 73 18.47 -9.14 5.01
C GLU A 73 18.73 -7.69 5.46
N GLY A 74 17.80 -7.13 6.24
CA GLY A 74 17.81 -5.71 6.61
C GLY A 74 17.30 -4.74 5.52
N GLY A 75 16.94 -5.26 4.34
CA GLY A 75 16.25 -4.54 3.27
C GLY A 75 14.73 -4.47 3.48
N PRO A 76 14.01 -3.80 2.56
CA PRO A 76 12.55 -3.72 2.59
C PRO A 76 11.89 -5.07 2.30
N ILE A 77 10.62 -5.17 2.69
CA ILE A 77 9.74 -6.27 2.24
C ILE A 77 9.48 -6.10 0.75
N ILE A 78 9.59 -7.19 0.01
CA ILE A 78 9.32 -7.18 -1.43
C ILE A 78 7.95 -7.80 -1.67
N CYS A 79 7.05 -6.98 -2.19
CA CYS A 79 5.67 -7.34 -2.44
C CYS A 79 5.41 -7.49 -3.95
N SER A 80 4.64 -8.50 -4.33
CA SER A 80 4.03 -8.60 -5.66
C SER A 80 2.52 -8.65 -5.52
N LEU A 81 1.82 -7.88 -6.35
CA LEU A 81 0.38 -7.97 -6.49
C LEU A 81 0.00 -9.29 -7.20
N ALA A 82 -1.14 -9.87 -6.84
CA ALA A 82 -1.74 -11.02 -7.50
C ALA A 82 -3.27 -10.92 -7.46
N ARG A 83 -3.98 -11.16 -8.57
CA ARG A 83 -5.44 -11.39 -8.48
C ARG A 83 -5.69 -12.61 -7.60
N ALA A 84 -6.87 -12.71 -7.00
CA ALA A 84 -7.33 -13.89 -6.26
C ALA A 84 -7.60 -15.09 -7.20
N VAL A 85 -6.53 -15.58 -7.84
CA VAL A 85 -6.48 -16.68 -8.81
C VAL A 85 -5.18 -17.47 -8.57
N ARG A 86 -5.25 -18.80 -8.59
CA ARG A 86 -4.10 -19.67 -8.26
C ARG A 86 -2.86 -19.39 -9.10
N GLN A 87 -3.01 -19.19 -10.41
CA GLN A 87 -1.88 -18.95 -11.30
C GLN A 87 -1.15 -17.64 -10.96
N ASP A 88 -1.89 -16.56 -10.74
CA ASP A 88 -1.34 -15.26 -10.34
C ASP A 88 -0.54 -15.35 -9.04
N ILE A 89 -1.11 -16.01 -8.01
CA ILE A 89 -0.46 -16.17 -6.70
C ILE A 89 0.80 -17.01 -6.82
N GLN A 90 0.77 -18.09 -7.61
CA GLN A 90 1.96 -18.91 -7.85
C GLN A 90 3.06 -18.10 -8.53
N VAL A 91 2.74 -17.35 -9.58
CA VAL A 91 3.72 -16.54 -10.31
C VAL A 91 4.28 -15.41 -9.43
N ALA A 92 3.43 -14.76 -8.63
CA ALA A 92 3.87 -13.77 -7.64
C ALA A 92 4.85 -14.38 -6.62
N ALA A 93 4.52 -15.55 -6.07
CA ALA A 93 5.37 -16.30 -5.14
C ALA A 93 6.73 -16.65 -5.75
N GLU A 94 6.74 -17.13 -7.00
CA GLU A 94 7.98 -17.46 -7.72
C GLU A 94 8.84 -16.22 -7.98
N ALA A 95 8.22 -15.09 -8.34
CA ALA A 95 8.92 -13.84 -8.64
C ALA A 95 9.63 -13.28 -7.40
N ILE A 96 8.96 -13.26 -6.24
CA ILE A 96 9.50 -12.68 -4.99
C ILE A 96 10.34 -13.67 -4.16
N LYS A 97 10.41 -14.95 -4.56
CA LYS A 97 11.14 -16.01 -3.84
C LYS A 97 12.56 -15.65 -3.38
N PRO A 98 13.37 -14.86 -4.12
CA PRO A 98 14.70 -14.48 -3.67
C PRO A 98 14.74 -13.52 -2.47
N ALA A 99 13.64 -12.82 -2.16
CA ALA A 99 13.61 -11.83 -1.10
C ALA A 99 13.68 -12.48 0.29
N ALA A 100 14.47 -11.89 1.18
CA ALA A 100 14.56 -12.27 2.59
C ALA A 100 13.23 -12.10 3.32
N HIS A 101 12.43 -11.11 2.92
CA HIS A 101 11.10 -10.83 3.46
C HIS A 101 10.08 -10.67 2.31
N PRO A 102 9.54 -11.78 1.77
CA PRO A 102 8.57 -11.73 0.68
C PRO A 102 7.15 -11.51 1.21
N ARG A 103 6.36 -10.71 0.49
CA ARG A 103 4.92 -10.50 0.72
C ARG A 103 4.12 -10.76 -0.57
N ILE A 104 2.99 -11.44 -0.44
CA ILE A 104 2.00 -11.52 -1.51
C ILE A 104 0.85 -10.59 -1.15
N HIS A 105 0.53 -9.66 -2.03
CA HIS A 105 -0.67 -8.83 -1.93
C HIS A 105 -1.72 -9.39 -2.90
N THR A 106 -2.81 -9.93 -2.35
CA THR A 106 -3.94 -10.39 -3.17
C THR A 106 -5.20 -9.59 -2.91
N PHE A 107 -6.10 -9.58 -3.88
CA PHE A 107 -7.29 -8.74 -3.82
C PHE A 107 -8.47 -9.35 -4.58
N ILE A 108 -9.67 -8.96 -4.16
CA ILE A 108 -10.91 -9.23 -4.88
C ILE A 108 -11.90 -8.08 -4.65
N SER A 109 -12.67 -7.72 -5.67
CA SER A 109 -13.67 -6.65 -5.56
C SER A 109 -14.83 -7.05 -4.66
N THR A 110 -15.29 -6.13 -3.81
CA THR A 110 -16.37 -6.39 -2.83
C THR A 110 -17.60 -5.50 -3.01
N SER A 111 -17.59 -4.53 -3.92
CA SER A 111 -18.76 -3.69 -4.19
C SER A 111 -19.76 -4.39 -5.11
N ASP A 112 -21.06 -4.17 -4.85
CA ASP A 112 -22.13 -4.83 -5.63
C ASP A 112 -22.06 -4.53 -7.13
N ILE A 113 -21.55 -3.34 -7.50
CA ILE A 113 -21.33 -2.95 -8.89
C ILE A 113 -20.27 -3.88 -9.53
N HIS A 114 -19.11 -4.05 -8.89
CA HIS A 114 -18.08 -4.95 -9.41
C HIS A 114 -18.52 -6.41 -9.38
N LEU A 115 -19.22 -6.86 -8.33
CA LEU A 115 -19.74 -8.22 -8.25
C LEU A 115 -20.68 -8.54 -9.41
N LYS A 116 -21.63 -7.65 -9.71
CA LYS A 116 -22.66 -7.86 -10.72
C LYS A 116 -22.14 -7.69 -12.15
N TYR A 117 -21.35 -6.66 -12.41
CA TYR A 117 -21.01 -6.25 -13.78
C TYR A 117 -19.61 -6.70 -14.22
N GLN A 118 -18.66 -6.83 -13.30
CA GLN A 118 -17.27 -7.18 -13.62
C GLN A 118 -16.96 -8.65 -13.32
N LEU A 119 -17.14 -9.09 -12.07
CA LEU A 119 -16.82 -10.46 -11.65
C LEU A 119 -17.89 -11.48 -12.06
N LYS A 120 -19.15 -11.05 -12.12
CA LYS A 120 -20.32 -11.92 -12.33
C LYS A 120 -20.36 -13.08 -11.33
N LYS A 121 -20.14 -12.76 -10.05
CA LYS A 121 -20.09 -13.70 -8.93
C LYS A 121 -21.03 -13.30 -7.81
N SER A 122 -21.57 -14.27 -7.11
CA SER A 122 -22.33 -14.06 -5.88
C SER A 122 -21.41 -13.69 -4.71
N ARG A 123 -21.99 -13.04 -3.68
CA ARG A 123 -21.29 -12.74 -2.42
C ARG A 123 -20.69 -13.99 -1.77
N GLN A 124 -21.40 -15.13 -1.81
CA GLN A 124 -20.92 -16.40 -1.26
C GLN A 124 -19.68 -16.94 -2.00
N GLU A 125 -19.68 -16.86 -3.33
CA GLU A 125 -18.50 -17.25 -4.13
C GLU A 125 -17.30 -16.35 -3.81
N VAL A 126 -17.51 -15.04 -3.63
CA VAL A 126 -16.45 -14.09 -3.29
C VAL A 126 -15.84 -14.40 -1.92
N LEU A 127 -16.66 -14.70 -0.91
CA LEU A 127 -16.18 -15.13 0.40
C LEU A 127 -15.32 -16.40 0.30
N ALA A 128 -15.77 -17.39 -0.47
CA ALA A 128 -15.03 -18.63 -0.67
C ALA A 128 -13.70 -18.40 -1.40
N ILE A 129 -13.69 -17.53 -2.42
CA ILE A 129 -12.46 -17.18 -3.16
C ILE A 129 -11.48 -16.43 -2.26
N ALA A 130 -11.96 -15.45 -1.47
CA ALA A 130 -11.11 -14.71 -0.55
C ALA A 130 -10.42 -15.66 0.46
N GLU A 131 -11.19 -16.57 1.07
CA GLU A 131 -10.66 -17.58 1.99
C GLU A 131 -9.65 -18.52 1.29
N GLU A 132 -10.03 -19.13 0.17
CA GLU A 132 -9.19 -20.10 -0.54
C GLU A 132 -7.86 -19.48 -1.02
N MET A 133 -7.92 -18.27 -1.56
CA MET A 133 -6.76 -17.62 -2.17
C MET A 133 -5.80 -17.07 -1.11
N VAL A 134 -6.30 -16.58 0.03
CA VAL A 134 -5.44 -16.21 1.16
C VAL A 134 -4.75 -17.45 1.73
N VAL A 135 -5.48 -18.57 1.93
CA VAL A 135 -4.87 -19.84 2.35
C VAL A 135 -3.80 -20.30 1.36
N TYR A 136 -4.08 -20.20 0.06
CA TYR A 136 -3.13 -20.59 -0.97
C TYR A 136 -1.88 -19.69 -0.97
N ALA A 137 -2.02 -18.37 -0.84
CA ALA A 137 -0.89 -17.46 -0.70
C ALA A 137 -0.04 -17.77 0.55
N LYS A 138 -0.69 -18.10 1.67
CA LYS A 138 -0.02 -18.50 2.92
C LYS A 138 0.77 -19.80 2.82
N SER A 139 0.50 -20.65 1.83
CA SER A 139 1.33 -21.82 1.57
C SER A 139 2.70 -21.50 0.98
N PHE A 140 2.89 -20.28 0.45
CA PHE A 140 4.15 -19.81 -0.11
C PHE A 140 4.90 -18.84 0.80
N VAL A 141 4.18 -17.93 1.47
CA VAL A 141 4.77 -16.86 2.30
C VAL A 141 4.05 -16.73 3.64
N THR A 142 4.75 -16.19 4.64
CA THR A 142 4.14 -15.93 5.95
C THR A 142 3.46 -14.57 6.03
N ASP A 143 3.83 -13.62 5.16
CA ASP A 143 3.26 -12.28 5.11
C ASP A 143 2.34 -12.14 3.89
N VAL A 144 1.03 -12.05 4.14
CA VAL A 144 0.01 -11.95 3.11
C VAL A 144 -0.86 -10.73 3.40
N GLU A 145 -0.93 -9.85 2.41
CA GLU A 145 -1.80 -8.69 2.42
C GLU A 145 -3.03 -8.95 1.57
N PHE A 146 -4.21 -8.60 2.10
CA PHE A 146 -5.48 -8.76 1.41
C PHE A 146 -6.22 -7.43 1.27
N SER A 147 -6.66 -7.13 0.05
CA SER A 147 -7.49 -5.96 -0.25
C SER A 147 -8.91 -6.33 -0.72
N PRO A 148 -9.96 -5.96 0.03
CA PRO A 148 -11.31 -5.83 -0.54
C PRO A 148 -11.35 -4.61 -1.48
N MET A 149 -11.12 -4.83 -2.77
CA MET A 149 -11.13 -3.75 -3.76
C MET A 149 -12.51 -3.08 -3.79
N ASP A 150 -12.51 -1.74 -3.83
CA ASP A 150 -13.71 -0.90 -3.74
C ASP A 150 -14.43 -0.96 -2.38
N ALA A 151 -13.65 -1.10 -1.30
CA ALA A 151 -14.14 -1.15 0.08
C ALA A 151 -15.01 0.05 0.45
N SER A 152 -14.64 1.27 0.04
CA SER A 152 -15.36 2.51 0.37
C SER A 152 -16.80 2.58 -0.15
N ARG A 153 -17.17 1.74 -1.11
CA ARG A 153 -18.53 1.64 -1.68
C ARG A 153 -19.19 0.27 -1.47
N SER A 154 -18.53 -0.61 -0.72
CA SER A 154 -19.07 -1.94 -0.42
C SER A 154 -20.17 -1.85 0.64
N ASP A 155 -21.13 -2.77 0.58
CA ASP A 155 -22.07 -2.97 1.69
C ASP A 155 -21.29 -3.32 2.96
N PRO A 156 -21.41 -2.55 4.06
CA PRO A 156 -20.57 -2.74 5.24
C PRO A 156 -20.66 -4.16 5.82
N ALA A 157 -21.86 -4.73 5.90
CA ALA A 157 -22.07 -6.07 6.45
C ALA A 157 -21.37 -7.16 5.62
N PHE A 158 -21.31 -6.99 4.30
CA PHE A 158 -20.57 -7.89 3.42
C PHE A 158 -19.06 -7.66 3.50
N LEU A 159 -18.61 -6.40 3.55
CA LEU A 159 -17.20 -6.05 3.73
C LEU A 159 -16.65 -6.72 5.00
N TYR A 160 -17.37 -6.63 6.12
CA TYR A 160 -16.94 -7.23 7.38
C TYR A 160 -16.77 -8.76 7.25
N GLN A 161 -17.74 -9.44 6.62
CA GLN A 161 -17.63 -10.89 6.38
C GLN A 161 -16.41 -11.26 5.52
N VAL A 162 -16.10 -10.47 4.49
CA VAL A 162 -14.92 -10.71 3.64
C VAL A 162 -13.63 -10.54 4.44
N LEU A 163 -13.55 -9.49 5.27
CA LEU A 163 -12.38 -9.25 6.12
C LEU A 163 -12.19 -10.35 7.17
N GLU A 164 -13.27 -10.80 7.83
CA GLU A 164 -13.23 -11.92 8.78
C GLU A 164 -12.73 -13.21 8.12
N ARG A 165 -13.16 -13.48 6.88
CA ARG A 165 -12.68 -14.63 6.09
C ARG A 165 -11.19 -14.53 5.77
N ALA A 166 -10.73 -13.34 5.36
CA ALA A 166 -9.31 -13.12 5.09
C ALA A 166 -8.45 -13.28 6.35
N ILE A 167 -8.90 -12.77 7.51
CA ILE A 167 -8.23 -12.94 8.80
C ILE A 167 -8.15 -14.43 9.17
N ALA A 168 -9.28 -15.14 9.14
CA ALA A 168 -9.33 -16.57 9.46
C ALA A 168 -8.46 -17.43 8.53
N ALA A 169 -8.33 -17.03 7.26
CA ALA A 169 -7.46 -17.66 6.27
C ALA A 169 -5.96 -17.37 6.48
N GLY A 170 -5.62 -16.40 7.34
CA GLY A 170 -4.24 -16.10 7.75
C GLY A 170 -3.62 -14.86 7.11
N ALA A 171 -4.42 -13.96 6.53
CA ALA A 171 -3.93 -12.63 6.13
C ALA A 171 -3.32 -11.92 7.35
N THR A 172 -2.17 -11.28 7.15
CA THR A 172 -1.43 -10.55 8.20
C THR A 172 -1.66 -9.04 8.11
N THR A 173 -2.01 -8.55 6.92
CA THR A 173 -2.35 -7.15 6.66
C THR A 173 -3.66 -7.08 5.88
N LEU A 174 -4.56 -6.20 6.28
CA LEU A 174 -5.79 -5.87 5.54
C LEU A 174 -5.69 -4.44 5.03
N ASN A 175 -5.67 -4.28 3.70
CA ASN A 175 -5.63 -2.97 3.07
C ASN A 175 -7.02 -2.50 2.67
N ILE A 176 -7.41 -1.32 3.12
CA ILE A 176 -8.72 -0.72 2.89
C ILE A 176 -8.57 0.40 1.86
N PRO A 177 -8.85 0.13 0.56
CA PRO A 177 -8.69 1.12 -0.48
C PRO A 177 -9.89 2.07 -0.61
N ASP A 178 -9.63 3.37 -0.75
CA ASP A 178 -10.58 4.32 -1.34
C ASP A 178 -10.38 4.33 -2.87
N THR A 179 -10.84 3.26 -3.53
CA THR A 179 -10.55 2.99 -4.95
C THR A 179 -10.94 4.13 -5.88
N VAL A 180 -12.00 4.88 -5.57
CA VAL A 180 -12.50 5.99 -6.40
C VAL A 180 -11.93 7.35 -5.98
N GLY A 181 -11.47 7.51 -4.73
CA GLY A 181 -10.88 8.78 -4.26
C GLY A 181 -11.90 9.84 -3.85
N TYR A 182 -13.14 9.44 -3.51
CA TYR A 182 -14.23 10.34 -3.15
C TYR A 182 -14.46 10.45 -1.64
N CYS A 183 -13.77 9.65 -0.82
CA CYS A 183 -13.92 9.75 0.62
C CYS A 183 -13.41 11.10 1.11
N THR A 184 -14.12 11.68 2.08
CA THR A 184 -13.57 12.73 2.93
C THR A 184 -12.84 12.10 4.14
N PRO A 185 -12.04 12.87 4.89
CA PRO A 185 -11.39 12.36 6.10
C PRO A 185 -12.39 11.74 7.10
N LYS A 186 -13.58 12.34 7.25
CA LYS A 186 -14.63 11.82 8.14
C LYS A 186 -15.24 10.50 7.63
N ASP A 187 -15.38 10.35 6.31
CA ASP A 187 -15.85 9.09 5.73
C ASP A 187 -14.83 7.99 5.97
N MET A 188 -13.54 8.31 5.84
CA MET A 188 -12.46 7.38 6.13
C MET A 188 -12.39 6.99 7.61
N GLU A 189 -12.54 7.95 8.51
CA GLU A 189 -12.65 7.67 9.95
C GLU A 189 -13.82 6.73 10.26
N ALA A 190 -15.00 7.00 9.67
CA ALA A 190 -16.18 6.18 9.87
C ALA A 190 -16.01 4.76 9.31
N LEU A 191 -15.37 4.62 8.14
CA LEU A 191 -15.09 3.33 7.52
C LEU A 191 -14.16 2.49 8.40
N ILE A 192 -13.02 3.05 8.82
CA ILE A 192 -12.04 2.34 9.66
C ILE A 192 -12.65 1.98 11.01
N ARG A 193 -13.33 2.92 11.67
CA ARG A 193 -14.00 2.65 12.95
C ARG A 193 -15.05 1.55 12.82
N GLY A 194 -15.87 1.59 11.76
CA GLY A 194 -16.87 0.55 11.50
C GLY A 194 -16.23 -0.84 11.34
N ILE A 195 -15.08 -0.93 10.64
CA ILE A 195 -14.31 -2.17 10.53
C ILE A 195 -13.82 -2.64 11.91
N GLN A 196 -13.22 -1.76 12.70
CA GLN A 196 -12.69 -2.10 14.02
C GLN A 196 -13.78 -2.56 15.01
N GLU A 197 -14.98 -1.98 14.93
CA GLU A 197 -16.10 -2.31 15.81
C GLU A 197 -16.79 -3.62 15.44
N ASN A 198 -16.74 -4.03 14.17
CA ASN A 198 -17.60 -5.11 13.65
C ASN A 198 -16.85 -6.32 13.07
N VAL A 199 -15.54 -6.23 12.83
CA VAL A 199 -14.74 -7.34 12.27
C VAL A 199 -14.08 -8.12 13.40
N SER A 200 -14.47 -9.38 13.54
CA SER A 200 -13.86 -10.29 14.52
C SER A 200 -12.39 -10.58 14.19
N GLY A 201 -11.50 -10.47 15.18
CA GLY A 201 -10.07 -10.75 15.03
C GLY A 201 -9.25 -9.63 14.37
N ILE A 202 -9.84 -8.44 14.21
CA ILE A 202 -9.18 -7.27 13.61
C ILE A 202 -7.92 -6.83 14.37
N ASP A 203 -7.84 -7.12 15.67
CA ASP A 203 -6.72 -6.86 16.55
C ASP A 203 -5.48 -7.74 16.28
N GLN A 204 -5.68 -8.85 15.54
CA GLN A 204 -4.62 -9.81 15.20
C GLN A 204 -3.87 -9.46 13.91
N VAL A 205 -4.36 -8.47 13.15
CA VAL A 205 -3.81 -8.09 11.83
C VAL A 205 -3.48 -6.61 11.78
N MET A 206 -2.59 -6.25 10.86
CA MET A 206 -2.30 -4.86 10.58
C MET A 206 -3.37 -4.27 9.67
N LEU A 207 -3.89 -3.10 10.02
CA LEU A 207 -4.68 -2.30 9.09
C LEU A 207 -3.76 -1.44 8.21
N SER A 208 -4.02 -1.49 6.91
CA SER A 208 -3.43 -0.66 5.86
C SER A 208 -4.52 0.17 5.18
N VAL A 209 -4.16 1.32 4.63
CA VAL A 209 -5.03 2.11 3.76
C VAL A 209 -4.32 2.49 2.47
N HIS A 210 -5.10 2.54 1.40
CA HIS A 210 -4.68 2.96 0.08
C HIS A 210 -5.66 4.02 -0.44
N THR A 211 -5.28 5.30 -0.39
CA THR A 211 -6.19 6.41 -0.68
C THR A 211 -5.85 7.07 -2.01
N GLN A 212 -6.86 7.29 -2.85
CA GLN A 212 -6.74 7.95 -4.15
C GLN A 212 -7.09 9.44 -4.04
N ASN A 213 -6.57 10.24 -4.98
CA ASN A 213 -6.50 11.69 -4.87
C ASN A 213 -7.48 12.45 -5.78
N ASP A 214 -8.55 11.81 -6.25
CA ASP A 214 -9.52 12.37 -7.20
C ASP A 214 -10.12 13.71 -6.72
N LEU A 215 -10.25 13.92 -5.40
CA LEU A 215 -10.69 15.18 -4.80
C LEU A 215 -9.59 15.99 -4.11
N GLY A 216 -8.32 15.62 -4.28
CA GLY A 216 -7.18 16.28 -3.61
C GLY A 216 -7.07 15.96 -2.11
N LEU A 217 -7.69 14.86 -1.65
CA LEU A 217 -7.81 14.50 -0.23
C LEU A 217 -7.02 13.25 0.16
N ALA A 218 -6.23 12.63 -0.73
CA ALA A 218 -5.58 11.35 -0.44
C ALA A 218 -4.70 11.41 0.82
N THR A 219 -3.78 12.39 0.89
CA THR A 219 -2.91 12.59 2.06
C THR A 219 -3.74 12.82 3.33
N ALA A 220 -4.81 13.61 3.26
CA ALA A 220 -5.67 13.89 4.43
C ALA A 220 -6.41 12.63 4.91
N ASN A 221 -6.92 11.83 3.98
CA ASN A 221 -7.60 10.57 4.28
C ASN A 221 -6.65 9.54 4.91
N ALA A 222 -5.42 9.44 4.40
CA ALA A 222 -4.39 8.57 4.98
C ALA A 222 -4.02 8.98 6.42
N LEU A 223 -3.88 10.27 6.68
CA LEU A 223 -3.60 10.78 8.04
C LEU A 223 -4.78 10.54 9.00
N ALA A 224 -6.02 10.75 8.54
CA ALA A 224 -7.22 10.48 9.34
C ALA A 224 -7.37 8.98 9.69
N ALA A 225 -7.02 8.10 8.76
CA ALA A 225 -6.95 6.66 9.01
C ALA A 225 -5.91 6.30 10.09
N ILE A 226 -4.72 6.92 10.06
CA ILE A 226 -3.68 6.72 11.10
C ILE A 226 -4.21 7.10 12.48
N GLU A 227 -4.97 8.20 12.59
CA GLU A 227 -5.62 8.63 13.83
C GLU A 227 -6.63 7.60 14.35
N GLN A 228 -7.25 6.81 13.47
CA GLN A 228 -8.12 5.68 13.82
C GLN A 228 -7.37 4.37 14.09
N GLY A 229 -6.04 4.38 14.19
CA GLY A 229 -5.28 3.17 14.54
C GLY A 229 -4.74 2.37 13.34
N VAL A 230 -4.88 2.86 12.11
CA VAL A 230 -4.19 2.29 10.95
C VAL A 230 -2.67 2.41 11.12
N ARG A 231 -1.92 1.40 10.69
CA ARG A 231 -0.47 1.30 10.91
C ARG A 231 0.35 1.06 9.64
N GLN A 232 -0.30 0.87 8.49
CA GLN A 232 0.34 0.90 7.19
C GLN A 232 -0.37 1.90 6.27
N VAL A 233 0.40 2.62 5.45
CA VAL A 233 -0.14 3.48 4.39
C VAL A 233 0.52 3.08 3.08
N GLU A 234 -0.31 2.72 2.10
CA GLU A 234 0.10 2.60 0.71
C GLU A 234 0.14 3.98 0.06
N CYS A 235 1.28 4.31 -0.52
CA CYS A 235 1.53 5.61 -1.14
C CYS A 235 2.55 5.46 -2.28
N THR A 236 2.77 6.56 -3.01
CA THR A 236 3.77 6.60 -4.08
C THR A 236 4.58 7.89 -4.04
N ILE A 237 5.81 7.84 -4.55
CA ILE A 237 6.63 9.02 -4.75
C ILE A 237 5.90 10.00 -5.68
N ASN A 238 5.84 11.28 -5.30
CA ASN A 238 5.14 12.34 -6.03
C ASN A 238 3.62 12.15 -6.12
N GLY A 239 3.05 11.12 -5.49
CA GLY A 239 1.63 10.77 -5.61
C GLY A 239 1.25 10.23 -7.00
N ILE A 240 2.19 9.66 -7.75
CA ILE A 240 1.87 9.06 -9.06
C ILE A 240 0.90 7.86 -8.92
N GLY A 241 0.08 7.63 -9.94
CA GLY A 241 -0.95 6.59 -9.96
C GLY A 241 -1.99 6.83 -11.04
N GLU A 242 -3.01 5.98 -11.11
CA GLU A 242 -4.13 6.21 -12.02
C GLU A 242 -4.85 7.54 -11.71
N ARG A 243 -5.44 8.16 -12.74
CA ARG A 243 -6.27 9.38 -12.62
C ARG A 243 -5.54 10.55 -11.93
N ALA A 244 -5.99 10.97 -10.76
CA ALA A 244 -5.39 12.04 -9.97
C ALA A 244 -4.26 11.55 -9.05
N GLY A 245 -4.00 10.25 -9.04
CA GLY A 245 -2.90 9.61 -8.34
C GLY A 245 -3.19 9.21 -6.90
N ASN A 246 -2.16 8.69 -6.26
CA ASN A 246 -2.21 8.16 -4.90
C ASN A 246 -1.90 9.23 -3.84
N ALA A 247 -2.03 8.87 -2.57
CA ALA A 247 -1.39 9.62 -1.50
C ALA A 247 0.12 9.76 -1.78
N ALA A 248 0.62 10.98 -1.72
CA ALA A 248 2.02 11.27 -1.95
C ALA A 248 2.85 10.88 -0.71
N LEU A 249 3.79 9.96 -0.90
CA LEU A 249 4.65 9.44 0.17
C LEU A 249 5.33 10.55 0.94
N GLU A 250 5.92 11.52 0.23
CA GLU A 250 6.63 12.62 0.85
C GLU A 250 5.74 13.52 1.71
N GLU A 251 4.46 13.66 1.37
CA GLU A 251 3.52 14.47 2.13
C GLU A 251 3.08 13.76 3.41
N VAL A 252 2.71 12.48 3.31
CA VAL A 252 2.32 11.66 4.47
C VAL A 252 3.48 11.60 5.47
N VAL A 253 4.69 11.28 5.00
CA VAL A 253 5.87 11.17 5.85
C VAL A 253 6.21 12.51 6.51
N MET A 254 6.21 13.61 5.75
CA MET A 254 6.56 14.90 6.31
C MET A 254 5.49 15.47 7.25
N ALA A 255 4.21 15.16 7.02
CA ALA A 255 3.14 15.49 7.96
C ALA A 255 3.36 14.79 9.31
N LEU A 256 3.63 13.48 9.29
CA LEU A 256 3.98 12.71 10.50
C LEU A 256 5.26 13.26 11.17
N GLN A 257 6.28 13.60 10.39
CA GLN A 257 7.57 14.09 10.88
C GLN A 257 7.49 15.50 11.50
N VAL A 258 6.71 16.40 10.92
CA VAL A 258 6.56 17.79 11.39
C VAL A 258 5.56 17.87 12.54
N ARG A 259 4.49 17.09 12.49
CA ARG A 259 3.41 17.08 13.49
C ARG A 259 3.49 15.89 14.44
N LYS A 260 4.69 15.38 14.74
CA LYS A 260 4.87 14.22 15.63
C LYS A 260 4.11 14.35 16.95
N SER A 261 4.12 15.53 17.57
CA SER A 261 3.42 15.74 18.85
C SER A 261 1.92 15.49 18.78
N HIS A 262 1.31 15.74 17.60
CA HIS A 262 -0.09 15.43 17.32
C HIS A 262 -0.29 13.93 17.11
N PHE A 263 0.58 13.28 16.33
CA PHE A 263 0.41 11.87 15.97
C PHE A 263 0.86 10.87 17.05
N ASN A 264 1.83 11.23 17.89
CA ASN A 264 2.41 10.37 18.94
C ASN A 264 1.33 9.69 19.82
N PRO A 265 0.33 10.41 20.38
CA PRO A 265 -0.71 9.79 21.21
C PRO A 265 -1.51 8.70 20.48
N PHE A 266 -1.81 8.88 19.19
CA PHE A 266 -2.53 7.88 18.38
C PHE A 266 -1.72 6.61 18.15
N LEU A 267 -0.39 6.68 18.29
CA LEU A 267 0.52 5.53 18.24
C LEU A 267 0.91 5.00 19.63
N GLY A 268 0.23 5.43 20.69
CA GLY A 268 0.50 5.00 22.06
C GLY A 268 1.78 5.59 22.66
N ARG A 269 2.27 6.71 22.11
CA ARG A 269 3.51 7.36 22.53
C ARG A 269 3.22 8.69 23.22
N SER A 270 4.15 9.11 24.10
CA SER A 270 4.07 10.45 24.71
C SER A 270 4.10 11.53 23.62
N ALA A 271 3.29 12.57 23.76
CA ALA A 271 3.27 13.72 22.83
C ALA A 271 4.66 14.37 22.67
N GLU A 272 5.51 14.29 23.69
CA GLU A 272 6.87 14.86 23.70
C GLU A 272 7.92 13.96 23.02
N SER A 273 7.56 12.73 22.65
CA SER A 273 8.48 11.79 22.02
C SER A 273 9.07 12.36 20.72
N VAL A 274 10.40 12.42 20.66
CA VAL A 274 11.15 12.89 19.48
C VAL A 274 11.50 11.77 18.49
N ALA A 275 11.35 10.50 18.89
CA ALA A 275 11.72 9.38 18.04
C ALA A 275 10.87 9.37 16.75
N PRO A 276 11.41 8.93 15.60
CA PRO A 276 10.69 8.91 14.33
C PRO A 276 9.40 8.09 14.39
N LEU A 277 8.41 8.49 13.61
CA LEU A 277 7.14 7.76 13.41
C LEU A 277 7.18 6.86 12.16
N THR A 278 8.25 6.91 11.38
CA THR A 278 8.51 6.05 10.21
C THR A 278 10.01 5.74 10.15
N ARG A 279 10.44 4.81 9.28
CA ARG A 279 11.86 4.54 8.99
C ARG A 279 12.45 5.42 7.89
N ILE A 280 11.67 6.35 7.37
CA ILE A 280 12.06 7.12 6.18
C ILE A 280 13.20 8.07 6.51
N ASN A 281 14.28 7.96 5.74
CA ASN A 281 15.34 8.95 5.72
C ASN A 281 14.87 10.17 4.89
N THR A 282 14.37 11.19 5.57
CA THR A 282 13.79 12.38 4.93
C THR A 282 14.75 13.13 4.01
N GLN A 283 16.07 12.93 4.15
CA GLN A 283 17.08 13.53 3.27
C GLN A 283 17.10 12.93 1.87
N GLU A 284 16.54 11.74 1.69
CA GLU A 284 16.49 11.03 0.40
C GLU A 284 15.20 11.34 -0.40
N ILE A 285 14.21 12.02 0.21
CA ILE A 285 12.91 12.32 -0.41
C ILE A 285 13.07 13.05 -1.74
N TYR A 286 13.86 14.13 -1.77
CA TYR A 286 14.01 14.94 -2.98
C TYR A 286 14.70 14.16 -4.11
N LYS A 287 15.69 13.32 -3.78
CA LYS A 287 16.37 12.46 -4.77
C LYS A 287 15.41 11.43 -5.35
N ALA A 288 14.60 10.79 -4.50
CA ALA A 288 13.57 9.84 -4.95
C ALA A 288 12.56 10.52 -5.89
N SER A 289 12.04 11.69 -5.50
CA SER A 289 11.13 12.50 -6.31
C SER A 289 11.71 12.83 -7.70
N ARG A 290 12.95 13.31 -7.75
CA ARG A 290 13.65 13.64 -9.00
C ARG A 290 13.89 12.40 -9.87
N LEU A 291 14.27 11.28 -9.27
CA LEU A 291 14.50 10.04 -10.01
C LEU A 291 13.21 9.55 -10.67
N VAL A 292 12.12 9.45 -9.90
CA VAL A 292 10.82 8.98 -10.39
C VAL A 292 10.27 9.93 -11.45
N SER A 293 10.34 11.24 -11.23
CA SER A 293 9.93 12.24 -12.23
C SER A 293 10.73 12.13 -13.53
N THR A 294 12.04 11.85 -13.44
CA THR A 294 12.89 11.67 -14.63
C THR A 294 12.53 10.39 -15.39
N ALA A 295 12.38 9.27 -14.67
CA ALA A 295 12.14 7.97 -15.27
C ALA A 295 10.74 7.85 -15.89
N THR A 296 9.73 8.44 -15.26
CA THR A 296 8.33 8.37 -15.73
C THR A 296 7.96 9.48 -16.71
N GLY A 297 8.78 10.52 -16.83
CA GLY A 297 8.45 11.74 -17.58
C GLY A 297 7.36 12.61 -16.93
N ILE A 298 6.80 12.20 -15.79
CA ILE A 298 5.77 12.97 -15.07
C ILE A 298 6.46 14.09 -14.28
N SER A 299 6.20 15.33 -14.68
CA SER A 299 6.80 16.51 -14.07
C SER A 299 6.12 16.87 -12.74
N VAL A 300 6.95 17.23 -11.75
CA VAL A 300 6.47 17.78 -10.47
C VAL A 300 6.18 19.28 -10.62
N GLN A 301 4.96 19.71 -10.31
CA GLN A 301 4.60 21.13 -10.38
C GLN A 301 5.43 21.98 -9.40
N PRO A 302 5.78 23.24 -9.74
CA PRO A 302 6.68 24.06 -8.93
C PRO A 302 6.23 24.28 -7.48
N ASN A 303 4.92 24.37 -7.24
CA ASN A 303 4.30 24.59 -5.93
C ASN A 303 3.86 23.29 -5.23
N LYS A 304 4.33 22.11 -5.68
CA LYS A 304 4.06 20.83 -5.01
C LYS A 304 4.64 20.83 -3.59
N ALA A 305 3.87 20.34 -2.62
CA ALA A 305 4.35 20.20 -1.24
C ALA A 305 5.63 19.33 -1.17
N ILE A 306 6.57 19.74 -0.31
CA ILE A 306 7.85 19.08 0.00
C ILE A 306 8.89 19.10 -1.13
N VAL A 307 8.49 18.73 -2.35
CA VAL A 307 9.42 18.46 -3.47
C VAL A 307 9.32 19.48 -4.62
N GLY A 308 8.35 20.39 -4.57
CA GLY A 308 8.21 21.48 -5.52
C GLY A 308 9.34 22.50 -5.40
N GLN A 309 9.82 23.01 -6.53
CA GLN A 309 10.94 23.96 -6.60
C GLN A 309 10.70 25.27 -5.81
N MET A 310 9.44 25.69 -5.66
CA MET A 310 9.06 26.94 -4.99
C MET A 310 8.91 26.81 -3.46
N LEU A 311 9.01 25.62 -2.89
CA LEU A 311 8.74 25.46 -1.45
C LEU A 311 9.77 26.18 -0.55
N CYS A 312 11.01 26.30 -1.05
CA CYS A 312 12.10 27.01 -0.37
C CYS A 312 12.42 28.37 -1.00
N SER A 313 11.66 28.81 -2.01
CA SER A 313 11.84 30.15 -2.58
C SER A 313 11.22 31.17 -1.62
N ARG A 314 12.08 31.99 -1.01
CA ARG A 314 11.69 33.23 -0.32
C ARG A 314 11.62 34.37 -1.32
#